data_AF-A0A358PBM1-F1
#
_entry.id   AF-A0A358PBM1-F1
#
_cell.length_a   1.000
_cell.length_b   1.000
_cell.length_c   1.000
_cell.angle_alpha   90.00
_cell.angle_beta   90.00
_cell.angle_gamma   90.00
#
_symmetry.space_group_name_H-M   'P 1'
#
loop_
_entity.id
_entity.type
_entity.pdbx_description
1 polymer ?
#
loop_
_entity_poly.entity_id
_entity_poly.type
_entity_poly.pdbx_seq_one_letter_code
_entity_poly.pdbx_strand_id
1 'polypeptide(L)'
;MQATISLIKGDGIGVDVSEAALFLAGKAMAKAGIPAPKIVEISAGARYFAETGHDIQPDGEAAAGAADAIFLGAIGLPEIRHEDGTEISPHLRLRDRYQLYAGVRPVKAYPNAPMPLADPRASKIDLVIIRESTEGLFYSAAVHGRSKIIDNAVCDETLRITRATSEKLHDFAFRFATKRKDKGHKGQVTCVDKANVFTSMAFFRQIFDEVGAHYPDISKAYNYVDAA
;
A
#
# COMPACT_ATOMS: atom_id res chain seq x y z
N MET A 1 -11.46 14.04 21.11
CA MET A 1 -9.99 13.88 21.13
C MET A 1 -9.45 14.45 19.83
N GLN A 2 -8.40 15.27 19.87
CA GLN A 2 -7.76 15.78 18.65
C GLN A 2 -6.83 14.70 18.10
N ALA A 3 -7.03 14.29 16.85
CA ALA A 3 -6.17 13.29 16.21
C ALA A 3 -4.75 13.84 15.98
N THR A 4 -3.74 13.00 16.13
CA THR A 4 -2.35 13.28 15.78
C THR A 4 -2.01 12.58 14.47
N ILE A 5 -1.47 13.32 13.50
CA ILE A 5 -1.04 12.79 12.21
C ILE A 5 0.46 13.04 12.05
N SER A 6 1.21 11.97 11.81
CA SER A 6 2.60 12.09 11.39
C SER A 6 2.65 12.36 9.89
N LEU A 7 3.26 13.47 9.49
CA LEU A 7 3.38 13.90 8.11
C LEU A 7 4.79 13.63 7.59
N ILE A 8 4.88 12.80 6.56
CA ILE A 8 6.09 12.59 5.77
C ILE A 8 5.83 13.16 4.38
N LYS A 9 6.20 14.42 4.16
CA LYS A 9 6.05 15.05 2.82
C LYS A 9 6.87 14.30 1.77
N GLY A 10 8.08 13.88 2.17
CA GLY A 10 9.03 13.15 1.36
C GLY A 10 9.62 14.02 0.24
N ASP A 11 9.64 13.50 -0.98
CA ASP A 11 10.40 14.04 -2.10
C ASP A 11 9.52 14.50 -3.27
N GLY A 12 10.10 15.36 -4.12
CA GLY A 12 9.50 15.80 -5.38
C GLY A 12 8.09 16.39 -5.19
N ILE A 13 7.14 15.92 -5.98
CA ILE A 13 5.73 16.35 -5.90
C ILE A 13 5.07 16.04 -4.55
N GLY A 14 5.67 15.16 -3.73
CA GLY A 14 5.19 14.78 -2.40
C GLY A 14 4.95 15.97 -1.49
N VAL A 15 5.81 17.00 -1.58
CA VAL A 15 5.67 18.27 -0.85
C VAL A 15 4.40 19.00 -1.27
N ASP A 16 4.29 19.35 -2.56
CA ASP A 16 3.18 20.16 -3.08
C ASP A 16 1.82 19.49 -2.86
N VAL A 17 1.71 18.18 -3.11
CA VAL A 17 0.44 17.47 -2.96
C VAL A 17 0.03 17.29 -1.49
N SER A 18 1.00 17.14 -0.59
CA SER A 18 0.73 17.02 0.85
C SER A 18 0.21 18.34 1.41
N GLU A 19 0.81 19.46 1.02
CA GLU A 19 0.39 20.79 1.45
C GLU A 19 -1.01 21.15 0.92
N ALA A 20 -1.27 20.87 -0.36
CA ALA A 20 -2.59 21.04 -0.94
C ALA A 20 -3.66 20.18 -0.23
N ALA A 21 -3.34 18.92 0.09
CA ALA A 21 -4.24 18.02 0.80
C ALA A 21 -4.56 18.54 2.21
N LEU A 22 -3.54 18.95 2.98
CA LEU A 22 -3.74 19.50 4.33
C LEU A 22 -4.55 20.80 4.31
N PHE A 23 -4.30 21.67 3.34
CA PHE A 23 -5.06 22.91 3.16
C PHE A 23 -6.56 22.61 2.93
N LEU A 24 -6.87 21.75 1.95
CA LEU A 24 -8.26 21.39 1.63
C LEU A 24 -8.94 20.62 2.76
N ALA A 25 -8.23 19.68 3.40
CA ALA A 25 -8.74 18.95 4.55
C ALA A 25 -9.06 19.89 5.73
N GLY A 26 -8.18 20.86 6.02
CA GLY A 26 -8.42 21.86 7.04
C GLY A 26 -9.68 22.70 6.78
N LYS A 27 -9.91 23.11 5.52
CA LYS A 27 -11.15 23.81 5.13
C LYS A 27 -12.39 22.94 5.30
N ALA A 28 -12.33 21.67 4.89
CA ALA A 28 -13.43 20.73 5.04
C ALA A 28 -13.76 20.45 6.52
N MET A 29 -12.74 20.26 7.36
CA MET A 29 -12.88 20.05 8.80
C MET A 29 -13.50 21.27 9.49
N ALA A 30 -13.01 22.47 9.19
CA ALA A 30 -13.57 23.72 9.72
C ALA A 30 -15.06 23.86 9.37
N LYS A 31 -15.43 23.56 8.12
CA LYS A 31 -16.83 23.58 7.67
C LYS A 31 -17.69 22.52 8.38
N ALA A 32 -17.11 21.37 8.73
CA ALA A 32 -17.78 20.29 9.44
C ALA A 32 -17.78 20.45 10.98
N GLY A 33 -17.17 21.52 11.52
CA GLY A 33 -17.01 21.70 12.97
C GLY A 33 -16.05 20.69 13.62
N ILE A 34 -15.16 20.08 12.84
CA ILE A 34 -14.17 19.11 13.31
C ILE A 34 -12.85 19.84 13.60
N PRO A 35 -12.23 19.65 14.77
CA PRO A 35 -10.91 20.24 15.06
C PRO A 35 -9.85 19.74 14.08
N ALA A 36 -8.96 20.64 13.65
CA ALA A 36 -7.81 20.25 12.84
C ALA A 36 -6.91 19.28 13.63
N PRO A 37 -6.30 18.28 12.98
CA PRO A 37 -5.38 17.36 13.63
C PRO A 37 -4.10 18.08 14.07
N LYS A 38 -3.44 17.55 15.10
CA LYS A 38 -2.06 17.91 15.42
C LYS A 38 -1.14 17.26 14.40
N ILE A 39 -0.36 18.06 13.66
CA ILE A 39 0.61 17.56 12.69
C ILE A 39 1.98 17.41 13.36
N VAL A 40 2.61 16.26 13.15
CA VAL A 40 4.01 16.01 13.53
C VAL A 40 4.78 15.72 12.25
N GLU A 41 5.57 16.69 11.78
CA GLU A 41 6.38 16.49 10.58
C GLU A 41 7.57 15.57 10.86
N ILE A 42 7.87 14.69 9.91
CA ILE A 42 8.98 13.75 9.95
C ILE A 42 9.74 13.88 8.63
N SER A 43 11.01 14.26 8.73
CA SER A 43 11.92 14.29 7.58
C SER A 43 12.31 12.87 7.19
N ALA A 44 12.02 12.50 5.95
CA ALA A 44 12.39 11.23 5.35
C ALA A 44 12.43 11.36 3.83
N GLY A 45 13.13 10.46 3.18
CA GLY A 45 13.21 10.38 1.73
C GLY A 45 14.61 10.66 1.18
N ALA A 46 14.69 10.68 -0.14
CA ALA A 46 15.93 10.81 -0.89
C ALA A 46 16.65 12.14 -0.61
N ARG A 47 15.94 13.26 -0.51
CA ARG A 47 16.57 14.55 -0.19
C ARG A 47 17.20 14.53 1.20
N TYR A 48 16.47 14.03 2.18
CA TYR A 48 16.99 13.90 3.56
C TYR A 48 18.21 12.98 3.62
N PHE A 49 18.21 11.90 2.83
CA PHE A 49 19.36 11.02 2.65
C PHE A 49 20.57 11.74 2.07
N ALA A 50 20.40 12.51 0.99
CA ALA A 50 21.51 13.26 0.38
C ALA A 50 22.12 14.30 1.33
N GLU A 51 21.30 14.91 2.20
CA GLU A 51 21.75 15.94 3.16
C GLU A 51 22.43 15.35 4.40
N THR A 52 22.01 14.16 4.86
CA THR A 52 22.35 13.66 6.20
C THR A 52 22.95 12.26 6.24
N GLY A 53 22.93 11.54 5.11
CA GLY A 53 23.27 10.11 5.04
C GLY A 53 22.23 9.16 5.64
N HIS A 54 21.13 9.67 6.20
CA HIS A 54 20.03 8.88 6.76
C HIS A 54 18.78 9.03 5.91
N ASP A 55 18.04 7.95 5.66
CA ASP A 55 16.83 7.98 4.83
C ASP A 55 15.56 8.42 5.58
N ILE A 56 15.60 8.42 6.90
CA ILE A 56 14.59 8.97 7.81
C ILE A 56 15.28 9.55 9.02
N GLN A 57 14.74 10.63 9.58
CA GLN A 57 15.30 11.27 10.76
C GLN A 57 15.42 10.29 11.95
N PRO A 58 16.37 10.51 12.87
CA PRO A 58 16.45 9.75 14.11
C PRO A 58 15.08 9.68 14.81
N ASP A 59 14.73 8.48 15.28
CA ASP A 59 13.43 8.16 15.88
C ASP A 59 12.19 8.41 15.00
N GLY A 60 12.36 8.77 13.72
CA GLY A 60 11.27 9.11 12.82
C GLY A 60 10.27 7.97 12.62
N GLU A 61 10.74 6.72 12.55
CA GLU A 61 9.83 5.58 12.49
C GLU A 61 8.98 5.46 13.76
N ALA A 62 9.62 5.55 14.94
CA ALA A 62 8.91 5.46 16.22
C ALA A 62 7.89 6.60 16.39
N ALA A 63 8.26 7.82 15.99
CA ALA A 63 7.37 8.97 15.96
C ALA A 63 6.19 8.78 14.99
N ALA A 64 6.41 8.12 13.85
CA ALA A 64 5.35 7.80 12.90
C ALA A 64 4.30 6.85 13.52
N GLY A 65 4.75 5.83 14.27
CA GLY A 65 3.85 4.88 14.93
C GLY A 65 3.19 5.36 16.22
N ALA A 66 3.67 6.46 16.80
CA ALA A 66 3.05 7.06 17.98
C ALA A 66 1.80 7.90 17.65
N ALA A 67 1.61 8.25 16.37
CA ALA A 67 0.47 9.00 15.87
C ALA A 67 -0.73 8.08 15.56
N ASP A 68 -1.91 8.68 15.43
CA ASP A 68 -3.14 7.96 15.06
C ASP A 68 -3.14 7.56 13.58
N ALA A 69 -2.41 8.30 12.74
CA ALA A 69 -2.23 8.02 11.32
C ALA A 69 -0.91 8.57 10.78
N ILE A 70 -0.42 7.96 9.70
CA ILE A 70 0.71 8.43 8.92
C ILE A 70 0.17 8.97 7.60
N PHE A 71 0.43 10.24 7.29
CA PHE A 71 0.20 10.83 5.98
C PHE A 71 1.55 10.96 5.26
N LEU A 72 1.70 10.20 4.17
CA LEU A 72 2.89 10.21 3.33
C LEU A 72 2.56 10.79 1.96
N GLY A 73 3.38 11.74 1.49
CA GLY A 73 3.29 12.33 0.16
C GLY A 73 3.84 11.40 -0.92
N ALA A 74 5.12 11.59 -1.26
CA ALA A 74 5.85 10.72 -2.18
C ALA A 74 7.30 10.58 -1.69
N ILE A 75 7.98 9.48 -2.01
CA ILE A 75 9.39 9.26 -1.66
C ILE A 75 10.13 8.74 -2.88
N GLY A 76 11.34 9.22 -3.10
CA GLY A 76 12.23 8.83 -4.19
C GLY A 76 12.57 10.01 -5.12
N LEU A 77 13.85 10.12 -5.49
CA LEU A 77 14.35 11.03 -6.52
C LEU A 77 15.30 10.24 -7.42
N PRO A 78 15.09 10.15 -8.75
CA PRO A 78 15.88 9.30 -9.65
C PRO A 78 17.40 9.48 -9.52
N GLU A 79 17.84 10.70 -9.27
CA GLU A 79 19.23 11.11 -9.14
C GLU A 79 19.88 10.76 -7.78
N ILE A 80 19.09 10.31 -6.80
CA ILE A 80 19.57 9.92 -5.47
C ILE A 80 19.26 8.44 -5.22
N ARG A 81 20.33 7.66 -5.05
CA ARG A 81 20.29 6.21 -4.86
C ARG A 81 21.33 5.79 -3.81
N HIS A 82 21.18 4.59 -3.28
CA HIS A 82 22.30 3.92 -2.61
C HIS A 82 23.40 3.59 -3.62
N GLU A 83 24.61 3.28 -3.14
CA GLU A 83 25.76 2.93 -4.00
C GLU A 83 25.48 1.72 -4.90
N ASP A 84 24.65 0.78 -4.43
CA ASP A 84 24.21 -0.39 -5.17
C ASP A 84 23.09 -0.11 -6.21
N GLY A 85 22.68 1.16 -6.34
CA GLY A 85 21.63 1.61 -7.26
C GLY A 85 20.21 1.45 -6.73
N THR A 86 20.00 0.93 -5.52
CA THR A 86 18.66 0.81 -4.94
C THR A 86 18.08 2.16 -4.51
N GLU A 87 16.75 2.27 -4.53
CA GLU A 87 16.03 3.50 -4.20
C GLU A 87 15.85 3.70 -2.70
N ILE A 88 16.02 4.94 -2.24
CA ILE A 88 15.79 5.35 -0.86
C ILE A 88 14.32 5.14 -0.48
N SER A 89 14.02 4.12 0.32
CA SER A 89 12.65 3.63 0.53
C SER A 89 12.28 3.34 2.01
N PRO A 90 12.47 4.29 2.95
CA PRO A 90 12.19 4.09 4.38
C PRO A 90 10.74 3.70 4.67
N HIS A 91 9.81 4.11 3.79
CA HIS A 91 8.38 3.80 3.92
C HIS A 91 8.07 2.30 3.85
N LEU A 92 8.95 1.48 3.26
CA LEU A 92 8.79 0.03 3.29
C LEU A 92 9.08 -0.55 4.69
N ARG A 93 10.01 0.04 5.45
CA ARG A 93 10.22 -0.34 6.86
C ARG A 93 9.03 0.06 7.74
N LEU A 94 8.39 1.20 7.47
CA LEU A 94 7.14 1.57 8.16
C LEU A 94 6.04 0.54 7.93
N ARG A 95 5.89 0.03 6.70
CA ARG A 95 4.89 -1.01 6.39
C ARG A 95 5.16 -2.28 7.19
N ASP A 96 6.40 -2.76 7.18
CA ASP A 96 6.80 -3.96 7.91
C ASP A 96 6.66 -3.77 9.44
N ARG A 97 7.21 -2.69 9.98
CA ARG A 97 7.19 -2.38 11.42
C ARG A 97 5.79 -2.27 12.00
N TYR A 98 4.87 -1.62 11.29
CA TYR A 98 3.49 -1.39 11.74
C TYR A 98 2.48 -2.38 11.15
N GLN A 99 2.96 -3.40 10.45
CA GLN A 99 2.14 -4.44 9.83
C GLN A 99 1.02 -3.84 8.97
N LEU A 100 1.37 -2.86 8.13
CA LEU A 100 0.46 -2.18 7.20
C LEU A 100 0.19 -3.07 5.98
N TYR A 101 -0.35 -4.27 6.22
CA TYR A 101 -0.48 -5.35 5.23
C TYR A 101 -1.45 -5.01 4.10
N ALA A 102 -2.56 -4.30 4.38
CA ALA A 102 -3.61 -4.06 3.40
C ALA A 102 -3.44 -2.73 2.66
N GLY A 103 -2.85 -2.78 1.47
CA GLY A 103 -2.81 -1.66 0.54
C GLY A 103 -4.12 -1.53 -0.24
N VAL A 104 -4.99 -0.61 0.16
CA VAL A 104 -6.31 -0.39 -0.48
C VAL A 104 -6.22 0.71 -1.54
N ARG A 105 -6.57 0.39 -2.80
CA ARG A 105 -6.44 1.31 -3.94
C ARG A 105 -7.75 1.32 -4.77
N PRO A 106 -8.67 2.26 -4.48
CA PRO A 106 -9.85 2.45 -5.30
C PRO A 106 -9.50 2.98 -6.69
N VAL A 107 -10.10 2.40 -7.73
CA VAL A 107 -9.94 2.79 -9.13
C VAL A 107 -11.32 3.05 -9.71
N LYS A 108 -11.56 4.30 -10.13
CA LYS A 108 -12.86 4.74 -10.63
C LYS A 108 -12.72 5.64 -11.84
N ALA A 109 -13.54 5.40 -12.87
CA ALA A 109 -13.74 6.33 -13.96
C ALA A 109 -14.65 7.48 -13.50
N TYR A 110 -14.15 8.71 -13.55
CA TYR A 110 -14.92 9.91 -13.24
C TYR A 110 -15.48 10.52 -14.54
N PRO A 111 -16.73 11.04 -14.56
CA PRO A 111 -17.39 11.51 -15.79
C PRO A 111 -16.62 12.58 -16.58
N ASN A 112 -15.76 13.35 -15.93
CA ASN A 112 -15.04 14.47 -16.53
C ASN A 112 -13.51 14.25 -16.57
N ALA A 113 -13.05 13.02 -16.31
CA ALA A 113 -11.64 12.66 -16.41
C ALA A 113 -11.33 12.10 -17.80
N PRO A 114 -10.10 12.27 -18.32
CA PRO A 114 -9.66 11.62 -19.54
C PRO A 114 -9.87 10.10 -19.47
N MET A 115 -10.44 9.51 -20.52
CA MET A 115 -10.62 8.06 -20.65
C MET A 115 -9.62 7.50 -21.67
N PRO A 116 -8.54 6.85 -21.23
CA PRO A 116 -7.52 6.33 -22.14
C PRO A 116 -7.95 5.06 -22.88
N LEU A 117 -8.95 4.33 -22.35
CA LEU A 117 -9.44 3.09 -22.95
C LEU A 117 -10.52 3.37 -23.98
N ALA A 118 -10.39 2.79 -25.17
CA ALA A 118 -11.32 2.97 -26.28
C ALA A 118 -12.68 2.28 -26.07
N ASP A 119 -12.73 1.23 -25.25
CA ASP A 119 -13.97 0.50 -25.00
C ASP A 119 -14.97 1.35 -24.18
N PRO A 120 -16.21 1.56 -24.66
CA PRO A 120 -17.20 2.37 -23.94
C PRO A 120 -17.50 1.89 -22.51
N ARG A 121 -17.27 0.60 -22.20
CA ARG A 121 -17.44 0.03 -20.86
C ARG A 121 -16.43 0.61 -19.86
N ALA A 122 -15.32 1.20 -20.30
CA ALA A 122 -14.33 1.84 -19.43
C ALA A 122 -14.93 2.95 -18.55
N SER A 123 -15.97 3.64 -19.04
CA SER A 123 -16.75 4.62 -18.26
C SER A 123 -17.41 4.03 -17.00
N LYS A 124 -17.52 2.71 -16.89
CA LYS A 124 -18.14 1.98 -15.78
C LYS A 124 -17.13 1.38 -14.81
N ILE A 125 -15.83 1.67 -14.95
CA ILE A 125 -14.80 1.17 -14.05
C ILE A 125 -15.07 1.70 -12.63
N ASP A 126 -15.33 0.77 -11.71
CA ASP A 126 -15.41 0.98 -10.27
C ASP A 126 -14.97 -0.31 -9.58
N LEU A 127 -13.68 -0.38 -9.26
CA LEU A 127 -13.07 -1.52 -8.59
C LEU A 127 -12.12 -1.04 -7.50
N VAL A 128 -11.76 -1.94 -6.59
CA VAL A 128 -10.78 -1.66 -5.54
C VAL A 128 -9.75 -2.77 -5.55
N ILE A 129 -8.49 -2.40 -5.68
CA ILE A 129 -7.36 -3.33 -5.54
C ILE A 129 -7.01 -3.37 -4.07
N ILE A 130 -6.95 -4.58 -3.51
CA ILE A 130 -6.47 -4.83 -2.15
C ILE A 130 -5.17 -5.62 -2.31
N ARG A 131 -4.05 -4.97 -2.00
CA ARG A 131 -2.71 -5.49 -2.22
C ARG A 131 -2.02 -5.78 -0.90
N GLU A 132 -1.57 -7.02 -0.72
CA GLU A 132 -0.64 -7.35 0.36
C GLU A 132 0.64 -6.51 0.21
N SER A 133 1.07 -5.84 1.28
CA SER A 133 2.08 -4.77 1.22
C SER A 133 3.25 -4.96 2.20
N THR A 134 3.36 -6.11 2.85
CA THR A 134 4.39 -6.42 3.86
C THR A 134 5.19 -7.70 3.57
N GLU A 135 4.58 -8.67 2.90
CA GLU A 135 5.19 -9.96 2.54
C GLU A 135 5.30 -10.11 1.00
N GLY A 136 5.18 -11.32 0.47
CA GLY A 136 5.50 -11.62 -0.92
C GLY A 136 6.96 -11.34 -1.22
N LEU A 137 7.24 -10.69 -2.35
CA LEU A 137 8.58 -10.19 -2.67
C LEU A 137 8.94 -8.92 -1.88
N PHE A 138 7.99 -8.23 -1.24
CA PHE A 138 8.35 -7.14 -0.31
C PHE A 138 9.04 -7.66 0.94
N TYR A 139 8.84 -8.93 1.30
CA TYR A 139 9.57 -9.54 2.40
C TYR A 139 11.08 -9.34 2.21
N SER A 140 11.61 -9.48 0.99
CA SER A 140 13.02 -9.31 0.68
C SER A 140 13.35 -7.98 0.00
N ALA A 141 12.47 -6.97 0.08
CA ALA A 141 12.81 -5.62 -0.41
C ALA A 141 14.14 -5.13 0.18
N ALA A 142 14.95 -4.45 -0.64
CA ALA A 142 16.33 -4.07 -0.32
C ALA A 142 16.49 -3.41 1.06
N VAL A 143 15.53 -2.58 1.45
CA VAL A 143 15.52 -1.87 2.75
C VAL A 143 15.57 -2.79 3.97
N HIS A 144 15.22 -4.07 3.81
CA HIS A 144 15.19 -5.05 4.88
C HIS A 144 16.49 -5.87 4.98
N GLY A 145 17.36 -5.82 3.97
CA GLY A 145 18.64 -6.55 3.97
C GLY A 145 18.49 -8.08 4.08
N ARG A 146 17.41 -8.65 3.54
CA ARG A 146 17.10 -10.09 3.65
C ARG A 146 17.55 -10.93 2.44
N SER A 147 17.84 -10.28 1.30
CA SER A 147 18.35 -10.93 0.08
C SER A 147 19.81 -11.34 0.24
N LYS A 148 20.25 -12.32 -0.56
CA LYS A 148 21.62 -12.83 -0.51
C LYS A 148 22.27 -12.75 -1.88
N ILE A 149 23.44 -12.11 -1.95
CA ILE A 149 24.31 -12.12 -3.13
C ILE A 149 25.42 -13.15 -2.88
N ILE A 150 25.58 -14.10 -3.79
CA ILE A 150 26.54 -15.21 -3.69
C ILE A 150 27.57 -15.05 -4.81
N ASP A 151 28.83 -14.93 -4.42
CA ASP A 151 30.01 -14.86 -5.31
C ASP A 151 29.91 -13.83 -6.45
N ASN A 152 29.13 -12.76 -6.25
CA ASN A 152 28.82 -11.76 -7.30
C ASN A 152 28.26 -12.37 -8.60
N ALA A 153 27.63 -13.54 -8.50
CA ALA A 153 27.12 -14.31 -9.64
C ALA A 153 25.61 -14.58 -9.54
N VAL A 154 25.09 -14.71 -8.32
CA VAL A 154 23.68 -15.03 -8.06
C VAL A 154 23.13 -14.09 -6.99
N CYS A 155 21.90 -13.62 -7.18
CA CYS A 155 21.13 -12.92 -6.16
C CYS A 155 19.82 -13.68 -5.90
N ASP A 156 19.63 -14.11 -4.65
CA ASP A 156 18.43 -14.82 -4.23
C ASP A 156 17.46 -13.88 -3.50
N GLU A 157 16.24 -13.82 -4.03
CA GLU A 157 15.10 -13.12 -3.45
C GLU A 157 14.11 -14.14 -2.87
N THR A 158 13.49 -13.81 -1.73
CA THR A 158 12.54 -14.71 -1.06
C THR A 158 11.12 -14.17 -1.18
N LEU A 159 10.30 -14.87 -1.97
CA LEU A 159 8.85 -14.68 -1.93
C LEU A 159 8.28 -15.42 -0.71
N ARG A 160 8.00 -14.68 0.36
CA ARG A 160 7.40 -15.25 1.59
C ARG A 160 5.89 -14.99 1.63
N ILE A 161 5.10 -16.01 1.94
CA ILE A 161 3.66 -15.87 2.22
C ILE A 161 3.39 -16.59 3.53
N THR A 162 2.76 -15.90 4.49
CA THR A 162 2.34 -16.50 5.75
C THR A 162 0.81 -16.59 5.84
N ARG A 163 0.33 -17.58 6.59
CA ARG A 163 -1.09 -17.72 6.90
C ARG A 163 -1.62 -16.53 7.70
N ALA A 164 -0.87 -16.07 8.71
CA ALA A 164 -1.30 -15.00 9.60
C ALA A 164 -1.61 -13.68 8.87
N THR A 165 -0.82 -13.33 7.86
CA THR A 165 -1.04 -12.12 7.04
C THR A 165 -2.12 -12.37 5.98
N SER A 166 -2.07 -13.52 5.30
CA SER A 166 -3.04 -13.88 4.26
C SER A 166 -4.47 -13.97 4.79
N GLU A 167 -4.70 -14.57 5.96
CA GLU A 167 -6.04 -14.67 6.57
C GLU A 167 -6.64 -13.29 6.84
N LYS A 168 -5.86 -12.38 7.42
CA LYS A 168 -6.30 -11.00 7.71
C LYS A 168 -6.58 -10.22 6.44
N LEU A 169 -5.72 -10.36 5.42
CA LEU A 169 -5.91 -9.73 4.11
C LEU A 169 -7.20 -10.20 3.44
N HIS A 170 -7.42 -11.51 3.39
CA HIS A 170 -8.60 -12.11 2.77
C HIS A 170 -9.87 -11.73 3.53
N ASP A 171 -9.85 -11.81 4.87
CA ASP A 171 -10.98 -11.40 5.71
C ASP A 171 -11.34 -9.93 5.45
N PHE A 172 -10.33 -9.06 5.44
CA PHE A 172 -10.50 -7.65 5.10
C PHE A 172 -11.13 -7.48 3.72
N ALA A 173 -10.66 -8.22 2.70
CA ALA A 173 -11.18 -8.14 1.34
C ALA A 173 -12.65 -8.57 1.25
N PHE A 174 -13.04 -9.67 1.88
CA PHE A 174 -14.43 -10.15 1.89
C PHE A 174 -15.36 -9.21 2.68
N ARG A 175 -14.92 -8.68 3.83
CA ARG A 175 -15.68 -7.66 4.57
C ARG A 175 -15.84 -6.37 3.77
N PHE A 176 -14.80 -5.97 3.06
CA PHE A 176 -14.85 -4.80 2.19
C PHE A 176 -15.80 -5.01 1.01
N ALA A 177 -15.78 -6.20 0.39
CA ALA A 177 -16.73 -6.58 -0.66
C ALA A 177 -18.17 -6.65 -0.15
N THR A 178 -18.40 -7.09 1.09
CA THR A 178 -19.72 -7.04 1.75
C THR A 178 -20.23 -5.60 1.86
N LYS A 179 -19.42 -4.68 2.40
CA LYS A 179 -19.78 -3.25 2.47
C LYS A 179 -20.05 -2.63 1.09
N ARG A 180 -19.40 -3.12 0.04
CA ARG A 180 -19.66 -2.69 -1.34
C ARG A 180 -20.96 -3.30 -1.87
N LYS A 181 -21.24 -4.57 -1.59
CA LYS A 181 -22.51 -5.24 -1.93
C LYS A 181 -23.69 -4.47 -1.32
N ASP A 182 -23.59 -4.08 -0.05
CA ASP A 182 -24.63 -3.29 0.64
C ASP A 182 -24.89 -1.92 -0.01
N LYS A 183 -23.90 -1.39 -0.75
CA LYS A 183 -24.02 -0.16 -1.54
C LYS A 183 -24.46 -0.41 -2.99
N GLY A 184 -24.87 -1.63 -3.32
CA GLY A 184 -25.37 -2.02 -4.65
C GLY A 184 -24.29 -2.45 -5.65
N HIS A 185 -23.05 -2.69 -5.22
CA HIS A 185 -22.02 -3.25 -6.09
C HIS A 185 -22.13 -4.79 -6.19
N LYS A 186 -21.35 -5.39 -7.11
CA LYS A 186 -21.39 -6.82 -7.46
C LYS A 186 -21.22 -7.80 -6.28
N GLY A 187 -20.58 -7.38 -5.18
CA GLY A 187 -20.28 -8.28 -4.05
C GLY A 187 -19.39 -9.46 -4.47
N GLN A 188 -18.23 -9.15 -5.07
CA GLN A 188 -17.30 -10.14 -5.57
C GLN A 188 -15.88 -9.81 -5.11
N VAL A 189 -15.10 -10.85 -4.79
CA VAL A 189 -13.64 -10.76 -4.61
C VAL A 189 -12.98 -11.69 -5.63
N THR A 190 -12.03 -11.14 -6.39
CA THR A 190 -11.20 -11.91 -7.32
C THR A 190 -9.81 -12.10 -6.72
N CYS A 191 -9.40 -13.34 -6.49
CA CYS A 191 -8.03 -13.68 -6.10
C CYS A 191 -7.14 -13.62 -7.34
N VAL A 192 -6.16 -12.72 -7.36
CA VAL A 192 -5.17 -12.60 -8.43
C VAL A 192 -3.86 -13.22 -7.96
N ASP A 193 -3.42 -14.29 -8.61
CA ASP A 193 -2.25 -15.06 -8.19
C ASP A 193 -1.47 -15.67 -9.38
N LYS A 194 -0.53 -16.57 -9.10
CA LYS A 194 0.11 -17.43 -10.11
C LYS A 194 0.25 -18.87 -9.59
N ALA A 195 -0.84 -19.40 -9.03
CA ALA A 195 -0.88 -20.70 -8.36
C ALA A 195 -0.62 -21.90 -9.28
N ASN A 196 -0.70 -21.71 -10.61
CA ASN A 196 -0.29 -22.72 -11.58
C ASN A 196 1.23 -22.89 -11.69
N VAL A 197 2.03 -21.96 -11.14
CA VAL A 197 3.49 -22.00 -11.19
C VAL A 197 4.10 -22.06 -9.79
N PHE A 198 3.62 -21.25 -8.84
CA PHE A 198 4.27 -21.10 -7.54
C PHE A 198 3.47 -21.72 -6.39
N THR A 199 4.14 -22.56 -5.59
CA THR A 199 3.58 -23.16 -4.37
C THR A 199 3.13 -22.11 -3.35
N SER A 200 3.85 -20.99 -3.23
CA SER A 200 3.46 -19.87 -2.36
C SER A 200 2.12 -19.27 -2.75
N MET A 201 1.84 -19.18 -4.06
CA MET A 201 0.58 -18.67 -4.61
C MET A 201 -0.55 -19.71 -4.50
N ALA A 202 -0.24 -21.00 -4.63
CA ALA A 202 -1.20 -22.06 -4.34
C ALA A 202 -1.61 -22.06 -2.85
N PHE A 203 -0.67 -21.85 -1.94
CA PHE A 203 -0.93 -21.69 -0.52
C PHE A 203 -1.77 -20.44 -0.21
N PHE A 204 -1.44 -19.30 -0.83
CA PHE A 204 -2.24 -18.08 -0.73
C PHE A 204 -3.70 -18.28 -1.19
N ARG A 205 -3.90 -19.01 -2.30
CA ARG A 205 -5.22 -19.36 -2.84
C ARG A 205 -5.99 -20.30 -1.91
N GLN A 206 -5.33 -21.31 -1.34
CA GLN A 206 -5.96 -22.19 -0.36
C GLN A 206 -6.55 -21.39 0.80
N ILE A 207 -5.78 -20.44 1.36
CA ILE A 207 -6.25 -19.61 2.48
C ILE A 207 -7.39 -18.68 2.03
N PHE A 208 -7.36 -18.16 0.80
CA PHE A 208 -8.46 -17.39 0.22
C PHE A 208 -9.77 -18.21 0.19
N ASP A 209 -9.68 -19.48 -0.19
CA ASP A 209 -10.84 -20.37 -0.27
C ASP A 209 -11.44 -20.67 1.10
N GLU A 210 -10.57 -20.96 2.07
CA GLU A 210 -10.92 -21.21 3.47
C GLU A 210 -11.62 -19.99 4.10
N VAL A 211 -11.03 -18.80 3.97
CA VAL A 211 -11.63 -17.56 4.49
C VAL A 211 -12.94 -17.24 3.79
N GLY A 212 -12.97 -17.36 2.45
CA GLY A 212 -14.16 -17.07 1.67
C GLY A 212 -15.34 -18.00 1.94
N ALA A 213 -15.12 -19.18 2.51
CA ALA A 213 -16.20 -20.07 2.96
C ALA A 213 -17.05 -19.44 4.09
N HIS A 214 -16.48 -18.49 4.85
CA HIS A 214 -17.22 -17.72 5.86
C HIS A 214 -18.08 -16.59 5.26
N TYR A 215 -18.00 -16.35 3.95
CA TYR A 215 -18.70 -15.27 3.24
C TYR A 215 -19.54 -15.81 2.07
N PRO A 216 -20.56 -16.65 2.33
CA PRO A 216 -21.32 -17.35 1.28
C PRO A 216 -22.07 -16.39 0.33
N ASP A 217 -22.34 -15.17 0.79
CA ASP A 217 -23.02 -14.12 0.02
C ASP A 217 -22.10 -13.34 -0.93
N ILE A 218 -20.79 -13.59 -0.90
CA ILE A 218 -19.80 -12.89 -1.71
C ILE A 218 -19.26 -13.85 -2.77
N SER A 219 -19.36 -13.45 -4.04
CA SER A 219 -18.84 -14.25 -5.14
C SER A 219 -17.31 -14.32 -5.09
N LYS A 220 -16.76 -15.53 -5.17
CA LYS A 220 -15.33 -15.76 -5.39
C LYS A 220 -15.02 -15.86 -6.88
N ALA A 221 -13.91 -15.28 -7.30
CA ALA A 221 -13.35 -15.46 -8.63
C ALA A 221 -11.83 -15.56 -8.55
N TYR A 222 -11.20 -16.02 -9.62
CA TYR A 222 -9.75 -16.20 -9.70
C TYR A 222 -9.28 -15.73 -11.06
N ASN A 223 -8.15 -15.04 -11.10
CA ASN A 223 -7.40 -14.75 -12.31
C ASN A 223 -5.92 -14.98 -12.06
N TYR A 224 -5.19 -15.42 -13.09
CA TYR A 224 -3.74 -15.34 -13.03
C TYR A 224 -3.28 -13.92 -13.33
N VAL A 225 -2.16 -13.50 -12.73
CA VAL A 225 -1.65 -12.12 -12.82
C VAL A 225 -1.38 -11.64 -14.26
N ASP A 226 -1.07 -12.55 -15.18
CA ASP A 226 -0.86 -12.26 -16.61
C ASP A 226 -2.16 -12.10 -17.42
N ALA A 227 -3.28 -12.57 -16.89
CA ALA A 227 -4.60 -12.44 -17.51
C ALA A 227 -5.48 -11.35 -16.87
N ALA A 228 -5.10 -10.86 -15.69
CA ALA A 228 -5.89 -9.97 -14.84
C ALA A 228 -5.91 -8.50 -15.32
#